data_AF-A0A0F9DHU9-F1
#
_entry.id   AF-A0A0F9DHU9-F1
#
_cell.length_a   1.000
_cell.length_b   1.000
_cell.length_c   1.000
_cell.angle_alpha   90.00
_cell.angle_beta   90.00
_cell.angle_gamma   90.00
#
_symmetry.space_group_name_H-M   'P 1'
#
loop_
_entity.id
_entity.type
_entity.pdbx_description
1 polymer ?
#
loop_
_entity_poly.entity_id
_entity_poly.type
_entity_poly.pdbx_seq_one_letter_code
_entity_poly.pdbx_strand_id
1 'polypeptide(L)'
;NKWKLRFNRGHFYQGYDQYGNAWPEKFRTINFGTAASPWVSPNRGMAGMDEALAFKLFNTVGVAAPNIAPFQFRVIDNAVEAHPSNQYEGDLWGLYLAFENPSGPFLDAHDLPDGNLYRFGPIELENQGPGLPSSTTFVTNFVTAYNQPHTVSWWRDNVDVEGYYSYRSIVETVNHSDLVEMHNMLLFYNPETGKWSQLPWDVDLLYEEYDRWGPNGVQQTIPLEPFRRMLARQELNIEFQARARELQDLLLNQDQGWQMIEEYARYVEPFADVDRDMWNYNPRTVGAHIGAFYKEVRNYDNNASGVSRTISPASFEGMINWVKEFTTLGGFGGNQLEVLYADAAIPDTPTINYLGGVGYPIDDLTFQTSSFSDPQGNGSFGAMEWRVGEISDPAAPSYDAAVPTIYEINAIWESGELAGFGDQMTVPADSIEVGHAYRARVRMKDDSGRWSHWSEPIQLIAGEAIGPAADGLRITEIMYHPAGPTADELAVDATFTADDFEF
;
A
#
# COMPACT_ATOMS: atom_id res chain seq x y z
N ASN A 1 -8.25 -18.71 15.87
CA ASN A 1 -7.34 -17.88 15.07
C ASN A 1 -8.05 -16.69 14.49
N LYS A 2 -9.16 -16.83 13.75
CA LYS A 2 -9.97 -15.70 13.28
C LYS A 2 -11.40 -15.74 13.82
N TRP A 3 -11.91 -14.60 14.27
CA TRP A 3 -13.26 -14.40 14.78
C TRP A 3 -13.98 -13.35 13.95
N LYS A 4 -15.31 -13.38 14.01
CA LYS A 4 -16.19 -12.41 13.36
C LYS A 4 -17.18 -11.90 14.40
N LEU A 5 -17.19 -10.59 14.61
CA LEU A 5 -18.17 -9.92 15.46
C LEU A 5 -19.15 -9.15 14.58
N ARG A 6 -20.44 -9.38 14.79
CA ARG A 6 -21.52 -8.70 14.07
C ARG A 6 -22.29 -7.80 15.02
N PHE A 7 -22.24 -6.50 14.77
CA PHE A 7 -22.91 -5.50 15.57
C PHE A 7 -24.41 -5.43 15.27
N ASN A 8 -25.17 -4.99 16.28
CA ASN A 8 -26.60 -4.75 16.16
C ASN A 8 -26.87 -3.63 15.14
N ARG A 9 -28.02 -3.72 14.45
CA ARG A 9 -28.42 -2.67 13.50
C ARG A 9 -28.54 -1.33 14.24
N GLY A 10 -27.97 -0.27 13.67
CA GLY A 10 -27.92 1.06 14.30
C GLY A 10 -26.75 1.27 15.26
N HIS A 11 -25.93 0.23 15.51
CA HIS A 11 -24.76 0.28 16.38
C HIS A 11 -23.49 -0.14 15.61
N PHE A 12 -23.26 0.48 14.46
CA PHE A 12 -22.11 0.16 13.62
C PHE A 12 -20.78 0.54 14.31
N TYR A 13 -19.74 -0.23 14.04
CA TYR A 13 -18.40 0.03 14.51
C TYR A 13 -17.69 1.02 13.59
N GLN A 14 -16.96 1.95 14.18
CA GLN A 14 -16.05 2.85 13.50
C GLN A 14 -14.63 2.42 13.85
N GLY A 15 -13.87 1.96 12.87
CA GLY A 15 -12.44 1.73 13.05
C GLY A 15 -11.67 3.05 12.99
N TYR A 16 -10.46 3.02 13.55
CA TYR A 16 -9.52 4.13 13.53
C TYR A 16 -8.14 3.60 13.17
N ASP A 17 -7.36 4.40 12.45
CA ASP A 17 -5.95 4.12 12.22
C ASP A 17 -5.11 4.41 13.48
N GLN A 18 -3.81 4.16 13.39
CA GLN A 18 -2.82 4.38 14.45
C GLN A 18 -2.62 5.86 14.83
N TYR A 19 -3.17 6.78 14.03
CA TYR A 19 -3.11 8.23 14.24
C TYR A 19 -4.42 8.79 14.83
N GLY A 20 -5.43 7.94 15.02
CA GLY A 20 -6.74 8.33 15.52
C GLY A 20 -7.67 8.90 14.46
N ASN A 21 -7.33 8.76 13.17
CA ASN A 21 -8.23 9.10 12.08
C ASN A 21 -9.28 7.98 11.94
N ALA A 22 -10.55 8.36 11.83
CA ALA A 22 -11.61 7.40 11.58
C ALA A 22 -11.45 6.80 10.18
N TRP A 23 -11.66 5.49 10.05
CA TRP A 23 -11.87 4.87 8.74
C TRP A 23 -13.07 5.55 8.04
N PRO A 24 -13.08 5.66 6.71
CA PRO A 24 -14.13 6.40 6.01
C PRO A 24 -15.53 5.90 6.33
N GLU A 25 -15.68 4.58 6.50
CA GLU A 25 -16.97 3.93 6.68
C GLU A 25 -17.17 3.27 8.04
N LYS A 26 -18.44 3.02 8.37
CA LYS A 26 -18.85 2.25 9.55
C LYS A 26 -19.32 0.87 9.17
N PHE A 27 -18.90 -0.12 9.95
CA PHE A 27 -19.12 -1.52 9.60
C PHE A 27 -20.05 -2.21 10.58
N ARG A 28 -20.89 -3.09 10.05
CA ARG A 28 -21.71 -3.99 10.88
C ARG A 28 -20.97 -5.24 11.30
N THR A 29 -19.90 -5.59 10.59
CA THR A 29 -19.14 -6.80 10.82
C THR A 29 -17.67 -6.43 10.86
N ILE A 30 -16.97 -6.89 11.88
CA ILE A 30 -15.51 -6.81 11.97
C ILE A 30 -14.96 -8.24 11.99
N ASN A 31 -13.94 -8.49 11.19
CA ASN A 31 -13.14 -9.71 11.29
C ASN A 31 -11.93 -9.39 12.15
N PHE A 32 -11.44 -10.34 12.93
CA PHE A 32 -10.18 -10.14 13.65
C PHE A 32 -9.46 -11.45 13.90
N GLY A 33 -8.15 -11.35 13.97
CA GLY A 33 -7.23 -12.46 14.10
C GLY A 33 -6.36 -12.32 15.33
N THR A 34 -5.84 -13.45 15.80
CA THR A 34 -4.73 -13.48 16.75
C THR A 34 -3.49 -12.95 16.04
N ALA A 35 -2.92 -11.82 16.48
CA ALA A 35 -1.78 -11.12 15.87
C ALA A 35 -0.43 -11.88 15.98
N ALA A 36 -0.50 -13.21 16.11
CA ALA A 36 0.56 -14.09 16.56
C ALA A 36 1.05 -15.07 15.47
N SER A 37 0.71 -14.83 14.19
CA SER A 37 1.12 -15.63 13.03
C SER A 37 0.85 -17.13 13.24
N PRO A 38 -0.44 -17.54 13.26
CA PRO A 38 -0.82 -18.84 13.78
C PRO A 38 -0.40 -20.03 12.91
N TRP A 39 -0.07 -19.81 11.64
CA TRP A 39 0.29 -20.86 10.68
C TRP A 39 1.78 -20.95 10.36
N VAL A 40 2.53 -19.89 10.65
CA VAL A 40 3.98 -19.84 10.44
C VAL A 40 4.64 -19.69 11.80
N SER A 41 4.90 -20.82 12.46
CA SER A 41 5.42 -20.78 13.83
C SER A 41 6.78 -20.09 14.00
N PRO A 42 7.67 -20.01 12.98
CA PRO A 42 8.82 -19.10 13.04
C PRO A 42 8.38 -17.65 13.26
N ASN A 43 7.36 -17.19 12.56
CA ASN A 43 6.96 -15.80 12.53
C ASN A 43 6.12 -15.38 13.76
N ARG A 44 5.92 -16.28 14.72
CA ARG A 44 5.29 -15.99 16.02
C ARG A 44 5.99 -14.83 16.73
N GLY A 45 5.22 -13.82 17.14
CA GLY A 45 5.71 -12.65 17.86
C GLY A 45 5.86 -11.40 17.00
N MET A 46 5.45 -11.42 15.73
CA MET A 46 5.41 -10.23 14.87
C MET A 46 4.32 -9.22 15.23
N ALA A 47 3.51 -9.44 16.26
CA ALA A 47 2.52 -8.48 16.74
C ALA A 47 1.58 -7.94 15.63
N GLY A 48 1.17 -8.82 14.72
CA GLY A 48 0.29 -8.53 13.58
C GLY A 48 0.97 -7.80 12.43
N MET A 49 2.28 -7.52 12.52
CA MET A 49 3.06 -6.84 11.49
C MET A 49 3.02 -7.56 10.15
N ASP A 50 2.81 -8.87 10.11
CA ASP A 50 2.63 -9.60 8.86
C ASP A 50 1.44 -9.10 8.05
N GLU A 51 0.23 -9.37 8.53
CA GLU A 51 -0.99 -9.06 7.78
C GLU A 51 -1.18 -7.54 7.67
N ALA A 52 -0.80 -6.80 8.71
CA ALA A 52 -0.90 -5.35 8.75
C ALA A 52 -0.09 -4.67 7.64
N LEU A 53 1.19 -5.04 7.51
CA LEU A 53 2.06 -4.44 6.50
C LEU A 53 1.68 -4.86 5.10
N ALA A 54 1.27 -6.12 4.90
CA ALA A 54 0.81 -6.56 3.59
C ALA A 54 -0.37 -5.72 3.10
N PHE A 55 -1.43 -5.55 3.91
CA PHE A 55 -2.57 -4.72 3.51
C PHE A 55 -2.20 -3.24 3.35
N LYS A 56 -1.34 -2.70 4.22
CA LYS A 56 -0.84 -1.32 4.06
C LYS A 56 -0.07 -1.14 2.75
N LEU A 57 0.80 -2.10 2.39
CA LEU A 57 1.54 -2.08 1.13
C LEU A 57 0.58 -2.09 -0.06
N PHE A 58 -0.41 -2.99 -0.09
CA PHE A 58 -1.41 -3.03 -1.16
C PHE A 58 -2.15 -1.68 -1.32
N ASN A 59 -2.67 -1.12 -0.22
CA ASN A 59 -3.34 0.18 -0.25
C ASN A 59 -2.40 1.30 -0.75
N THR A 60 -1.15 1.29 -0.32
CA THR A 60 -0.14 2.29 -0.71
C THR A 60 0.16 2.26 -2.21
N VAL A 61 0.00 1.10 -2.86
CA VAL A 61 0.25 0.95 -4.32
C VAL A 61 -1.02 0.96 -5.16
N GLY A 62 -2.14 1.43 -4.59
CA GLY A 62 -3.42 1.58 -5.29
C GLY A 62 -4.24 0.30 -5.43
N VAL A 63 -3.93 -0.74 -4.65
CA VAL A 63 -4.71 -1.99 -4.62
C VAL A 63 -5.57 -2.00 -3.36
N ALA A 64 -6.88 -1.82 -3.53
CA ALA A 64 -7.82 -1.80 -2.41
C ALA A 64 -7.69 -3.04 -1.52
N ALA A 65 -7.41 -2.81 -0.24
CA ALA A 65 -7.09 -3.84 0.73
C ALA A 65 -7.68 -3.48 2.11
N PRO A 66 -8.13 -4.46 2.92
CA PRO A 66 -8.73 -4.18 4.22
C PRO A 66 -7.94 -3.20 5.07
N ASN A 67 -8.61 -2.16 5.58
CA ASN A 67 -8.07 -1.36 6.68
C ASN A 67 -7.85 -2.26 7.91
N ILE A 68 -6.79 -1.98 8.66
CA ILE A 68 -6.37 -2.79 9.80
C ILE A 68 -6.12 -1.95 11.04
N ALA A 69 -6.44 -2.52 12.20
CA ALA A 69 -6.20 -1.88 13.49
C ALA A 69 -5.77 -2.91 14.53
N PRO A 70 -4.56 -2.82 15.10
CA PRO A 70 -4.20 -3.62 16.26
C PRO A 70 -5.00 -3.17 17.48
N PHE A 71 -5.42 -4.10 18.32
CA PHE A 71 -6.13 -3.80 19.57
C PHE A 71 -5.84 -4.82 20.65
N GLN A 72 -5.87 -4.37 21.91
CA GLN A 72 -5.85 -5.28 23.05
C GLN A 72 -7.26 -5.82 23.28
N PHE A 73 -7.41 -7.15 23.35
CA PHE A 73 -8.69 -7.78 23.63
C PHE A 73 -8.80 -8.16 25.11
N ARG A 74 -9.96 -7.85 25.70
CA ARG A 74 -10.30 -8.20 27.08
C ARG A 74 -11.69 -8.80 27.18
N VAL A 75 -11.85 -9.83 28.02
CA VAL A 75 -13.15 -10.43 28.34
C VAL A 75 -13.34 -10.41 29.84
N ILE A 76 -14.33 -9.64 30.31
CA ILE A 76 -14.66 -9.52 31.74
C ILE A 76 -15.81 -10.48 32.04
N ASP A 77 -15.50 -11.66 32.55
CA ASP A 77 -16.49 -12.70 32.87
C ASP A 77 -16.45 -13.17 34.33
N ASN A 78 -15.53 -12.63 35.14
CA ASN A 78 -15.34 -12.96 36.55
C ASN A 78 -15.07 -11.71 37.40
N ALA A 79 -15.18 -11.85 38.73
CA ALA A 79 -14.97 -10.75 39.67
C ALA A 79 -13.50 -10.42 39.94
N VAL A 80 -12.58 -11.34 39.62
CA VAL A 80 -11.13 -11.17 39.80
C VAL A 80 -10.51 -11.00 38.43
N GLU A 81 -9.91 -9.84 38.18
CA GLU A 81 -9.35 -9.47 36.87
C GLU A 81 -8.17 -10.36 36.44
N ALA A 82 -7.29 -10.74 37.36
CA ALA A 82 -6.13 -11.57 37.07
C ALA A 82 -5.91 -12.60 38.17
N HIS A 83 -5.68 -13.86 37.78
CA HIS A 83 -5.41 -14.91 38.74
C HIS A 83 -4.02 -14.71 39.37
N PRO A 84 -3.88 -14.64 40.70
CA PRO A 84 -2.64 -14.21 41.37
C PRO A 84 -1.45 -15.15 41.16
N SER A 85 -1.70 -16.39 40.72
CA SER A 85 -0.65 -17.39 40.45
C SER A 85 -0.72 -18.01 39.06
N ASN A 86 -1.56 -17.49 38.16
CA ASN A 86 -1.68 -17.99 36.79
C ASN A 86 -1.84 -16.82 35.83
N GLN A 87 -0.75 -16.41 35.17
CA GLN A 87 -0.76 -15.30 34.22
C GLN A 87 -1.67 -15.54 33.01
N TYR A 88 -2.05 -16.79 32.74
CA TYR A 88 -2.90 -17.15 31.59
C TYR A 88 -4.40 -17.10 31.90
N GLU A 89 -4.78 -16.80 33.14
CA GLU A 89 -6.16 -16.68 33.59
C GLU A 89 -6.46 -15.25 34.04
N GLY A 90 -7.43 -14.63 33.39
CA GLY A 90 -7.87 -13.27 33.69
C GLY A 90 -8.57 -12.62 32.51
N ASP A 91 -8.82 -11.32 32.65
CA ASP A 91 -9.54 -10.52 31.66
C ASP A 91 -8.71 -10.26 30.41
N LEU A 92 -7.37 -10.31 30.49
CA LEU A 92 -6.46 -10.03 29.38
C LEU A 92 -6.38 -11.23 28.43
N TRP A 93 -6.71 -11.02 27.16
CA TRP A 93 -6.60 -12.05 26.11
C TRP A 93 -5.46 -11.78 25.13
N GLY A 94 -4.75 -10.65 25.27
CA GLY A 94 -3.57 -10.32 24.46
C GLY A 94 -3.87 -9.39 23.29
N LEU A 95 -2.96 -9.39 22.31
CA LEU A 95 -3.01 -8.52 21.13
C LEU A 95 -3.74 -9.22 19.98
N TYR A 96 -4.63 -8.48 19.34
CA TYR A 96 -5.40 -8.92 18.19
C TYR A 96 -5.30 -7.89 17.06
N LEU A 97 -5.59 -8.33 15.85
CA LEU A 97 -5.62 -7.48 14.67
C LEU A 97 -7.03 -7.49 14.10
N ALA A 98 -7.66 -6.31 14.03
CA ALA A 98 -8.94 -6.14 13.37
C ALA A 98 -8.72 -5.89 11.87
N PHE A 99 -9.60 -6.48 11.06
CA PHE A 99 -9.65 -6.32 9.63
C PHE A 99 -11.02 -5.78 9.24
N GLU A 100 -11.01 -4.76 8.38
CA GLU A 100 -12.17 -4.34 7.62
C GLU A 100 -12.80 -5.54 6.91
N ASN A 101 -14.14 -5.60 6.90
CA ASN A 101 -14.87 -6.69 6.26
C ASN A 101 -15.10 -6.37 4.78
N PRO A 102 -14.67 -7.23 3.83
CA PRO A 102 -14.90 -7.02 2.41
C PRO A 102 -16.41 -7.09 2.16
N SER A 103 -17.04 -5.96 1.87
CA SER A 103 -18.47 -5.75 1.73
C SER A 103 -18.73 -4.40 1.03
N GLY A 104 -19.98 -3.99 0.83
CA GLY A 104 -20.31 -2.68 0.26
C GLY A 104 -19.54 -1.50 0.89
N PRO A 105 -19.55 -1.33 2.24
CA PRO A 105 -18.79 -0.27 2.89
C PRO A 105 -17.27 -0.33 2.68
N PHE A 106 -16.71 -1.51 2.37
CA PHE A 106 -15.30 -1.61 1.96
C PHE A 106 -15.10 -1.06 0.54
N LEU A 107 -16.05 -1.24 -0.36
CA LEU A 107 -15.95 -0.60 -1.68
C LEU A 107 -16.00 0.92 -1.53
N ASP A 108 -16.95 1.44 -0.74
CA ASP A 108 -17.09 2.87 -0.47
C ASP A 108 -15.83 3.45 0.19
N ALA A 109 -15.24 2.75 1.18
CA ALA A 109 -14.04 3.21 1.89
C ALA A 109 -12.76 3.24 1.04
N HIS A 110 -12.78 2.59 -0.12
CA HIS A 110 -11.64 2.48 -1.05
C HIS A 110 -11.95 3.14 -2.40
N ASP A 111 -12.95 4.05 -2.43
CA ASP A 111 -13.38 4.79 -3.61
C ASP A 111 -13.72 3.88 -4.83
N LEU A 112 -14.21 2.68 -4.55
CA LEU A 112 -14.67 1.74 -5.57
C LEU A 112 -16.19 1.87 -5.78
N PRO A 113 -16.68 1.80 -7.02
CA PRO A 113 -18.11 1.82 -7.28
C PRO A 113 -18.82 0.60 -6.70
N ASP A 114 -20.12 0.74 -6.41
CA ASP A 114 -20.97 -0.33 -5.88
C ASP A 114 -21.12 -1.48 -6.91
N GLY A 115 -20.19 -2.43 -6.84
CA GLY A 115 -20.01 -3.53 -7.78
C GLY A 115 -20.15 -4.91 -7.12
N ASN A 116 -19.95 -5.97 -7.92
CA ASN A 116 -19.96 -7.31 -7.35
C ASN A 116 -18.60 -7.64 -6.72
N LEU A 117 -18.59 -7.98 -5.43
CA LEU A 117 -17.40 -8.41 -4.70
C LEU A 117 -17.53 -9.87 -4.31
N TYR A 118 -16.60 -10.70 -4.75
CA TYR A 118 -16.57 -12.14 -4.48
C TYR A 118 -15.39 -12.49 -3.60
N ARG A 119 -15.64 -13.26 -2.53
CA ARG A 119 -14.60 -13.89 -1.73
C ARG A 119 -14.40 -15.33 -2.16
N PHE A 120 -13.14 -15.74 -2.23
CA PHE A 120 -12.71 -17.06 -2.66
C PHE A 120 -12.28 -17.97 -1.50
N GLY A 121 -12.29 -19.29 -1.72
CA GLY A 121 -12.53 -20.33 -0.72
C GLY A 121 -13.80 -21.10 -1.12
N PRO A 122 -14.88 -21.12 -0.31
CA PRO A 122 -16.20 -21.15 -0.93
C PRO A 122 -16.42 -19.82 -1.70
N ILE A 123 -17.01 -19.89 -2.90
CA ILE A 123 -17.36 -18.67 -3.65
C ILE A 123 -18.55 -18.00 -2.95
N GLU A 124 -18.32 -16.84 -2.35
CA GLU A 124 -19.34 -16.05 -1.66
C GLU A 124 -19.46 -14.66 -2.30
N LEU A 125 -20.69 -14.21 -2.54
CA LEU A 125 -20.98 -12.86 -3.00
C LEU A 125 -21.11 -11.95 -1.77
N GLU A 126 -20.06 -11.20 -1.48
CA GLU A 126 -19.95 -10.31 -0.32
C GLU A 126 -20.62 -8.95 -0.54
N ASN A 127 -20.63 -8.47 -1.78
CA ASN A 127 -21.39 -7.31 -2.21
C ASN A 127 -22.04 -7.57 -3.57
N GLN A 128 -23.29 -7.12 -3.75
CA GLN A 128 -23.98 -7.14 -5.03
C GLN A 128 -24.28 -5.71 -5.47
N GLY A 129 -23.64 -5.27 -6.55
CA GLY A 129 -23.91 -3.97 -7.14
C GLY A 129 -25.31 -3.87 -7.77
N PRO A 130 -25.89 -2.67 -7.89
CA PRO A 130 -27.25 -2.48 -8.41
C PRO A 130 -27.40 -3.02 -9.83
N GLY A 131 -28.38 -3.92 -10.03
CA GLY A 131 -28.66 -4.51 -11.33
C GLY A 131 -27.64 -5.55 -11.81
N LEU A 132 -26.58 -5.81 -11.04
CA LEU A 132 -25.60 -6.84 -11.37
C LEU A 132 -26.12 -8.25 -11.02
N PRO A 133 -25.62 -9.30 -11.69
CA PRO A 133 -26.00 -10.68 -11.39
C PRO A 133 -25.68 -11.06 -9.95
N SER A 134 -26.64 -11.70 -9.27
CA SER A 134 -26.48 -12.20 -7.90
C SER A 134 -26.01 -13.67 -7.82
N SER A 135 -25.86 -14.34 -8.96
CA SER A 135 -25.45 -15.75 -9.03
C SER A 135 -23.93 -15.85 -9.09
N THR A 136 -23.36 -16.81 -8.35
CA THR A 136 -21.94 -17.16 -8.45
C THR A 136 -21.55 -17.66 -9.85
N THR A 137 -22.51 -18.04 -10.70
CA THR A 137 -22.26 -18.34 -12.12
C THR A 137 -21.60 -17.17 -12.85
N PHE A 138 -21.87 -15.92 -12.47
CA PHE A 138 -21.24 -14.76 -13.11
C PHE A 138 -19.73 -14.77 -12.94
N VAL A 139 -19.24 -14.90 -11.70
CA VAL A 139 -17.80 -15.02 -11.44
C VAL A 139 -17.24 -16.33 -11.98
N THR A 140 -17.95 -17.47 -11.88
CA THR A 140 -17.45 -18.74 -12.42
C THR A 140 -17.30 -18.71 -13.96
N ASN A 141 -18.16 -17.98 -14.67
CA ASN A 141 -18.00 -17.77 -16.11
C ASN A 141 -16.74 -16.97 -16.44
N PHE A 142 -16.46 -15.91 -15.67
CA PHE A 142 -15.21 -15.15 -15.80
C PHE A 142 -13.99 -16.03 -15.49
N VAL A 143 -14.05 -16.82 -14.43
CA VAL A 143 -13.01 -17.79 -14.06
C VAL A 143 -12.75 -18.80 -15.18
N THR A 144 -13.81 -19.32 -15.77
CA THR A 144 -13.69 -20.23 -16.93
C THR A 144 -13.08 -19.52 -18.14
N ALA A 145 -13.44 -18.25 -18.35
CA ALA A 145 -12.94 -17.45 -19.46
C ALA A 145 -11.45 -17.15 -19.31
N TYR A 146 -11.00 -16.52 -18.22
CA TYR A 146 -9.57 -16.20 -18.04
C TYR A 146 -8.68 -17.44 -18.01
N ASN A 147 -9.27 -18.62 -17.77
CA ASN A 147 -8.54 -19.88 -17.75
C ASN A 147 -8.10 -20.36 -19.15
N GLN A 148 -8.50 -19.67 -20.21
CA GLN A 148 -8.07 -19.92 -21.59
C GLN A 148 -6.98 -18.94 -22.05
N PRO A 149 -6.20 -19.29 -23.09
CA PRO A 149 -5.29 -18.34 -23.71
C PRO A 149 -6.04 -17.18 -24.37
N HIS A 150 -5.68 -15.95 -24.01
CA HIS A 150 -6.30 -14.72 -24.54
C HIS A 150 -5.29 -13.75 -25.16
N THR A 151 -5.78 -12.80 -25.95
CA THR A 151 -4.97 -11.71 -26.53
C THR A 151 -4.68 -10.62 -25.50
N VAL A 152 -3.71 -9.75 -25.80
CA VAL A 152 -3.46 -8.54 -24.99
C VAL A 152 -4.72 -7.68 -24.87
N SER A 153 -5.45 -7.49 -25.96
CA SER A 153 -6.69 -6.70 -25.97
C SER A 153 -7.74 -7.28 -25.02
N TRP A 154 -7.93 -8.60 -25.00
CA TRP A 154 -8.91 -9.23 -24.12
C TRP A 154 -8.58 -8.96 -22.64
N TRP A 155 -7.31 -9.04 -22.24
CA TRP A 155 -6.91 -8.72 -20.87
C TRP A 155 -7.21 -7.26 -20.54
N ARG A 156 -6.84 -6.31 -21.41
CA ARG A 156 -7.13 -4.89 -21.19
C ARG A 156 -8.61 -4.56 -21.13
N ASP A 157 -9.44 -5.28 -21.88
CA ASP A 157 -10.88 -5.07 -21.95
C ASP A 157 -11.62 -5.68 -20.74
N ASN A 158 -11.05 -6.70 -20.08
CA ASN A 158 -11.74 -7.47 -19.05
C ASN A 158 -11.11 -7.40 -17.66
N VAL A 159 -9.85 -6.96 -17.55
CA VAL A 159 -9.08 -6.95 -16.31
C VAL A 159 -8.48 -5.57 -16.07
N ASP A 160 -8.46 -5.17 -14.81
CA ASP A 160 -7.63 -4.08 -14.32
C ASP A 160 -6.16 -4.52 -14.31
N VAL A 161 -5.52 -4.36 -15.46
CA VAL A 161 -4.17 -4.84 -15.73
C VAL A 161 -3.13 -4.09 -14.88
N GLU A 162 -3.29 -2.78 -14.71
CA GLU A 162 -2.37 -1.94 -13.94
C GLU A 162 -2.45 -2.23 -12.44
N GLY A 163 -3.67 -2.33 -11.90
CA GLY A 163 -3.88 -2.73 -10.50
C GLY A 163 -3.29 -4.12 -10.22
N TYR A 164 -3.42 -5.05 -11.18
CA TYR A 164 -2.83 -6.38 -11.03
C TYR A 164 -1.29 -6.36 -11.02
N TYR A 165 -0.62 -5.49 -11.80
CA TYR A 165 0.84 -5.41 -11.74
C TYR A 165 1.34 -5.06 -10.34
N SER A 166 0.71 -4.07 -9.71
CA SER A 166 0.98 -3.70 -8.31
C SER A 166 0.65 -4.85 -7.35
N TYR A 167 -0.51 -5.49 -7.51
CA TYR A 167 -0.91 -6.64 -6.69
C TYR A 167 0.14 -7.76 -6.75
N ARG A 168 0.57 -8.13 -7.96
CA ARG A 168 1.54 -9.20 -8.15
C ARG A 168 2.89 -8.87 -7.54
N SER A 169 3.36 -7.62 -7.68
CA SER A 169 4.62 -7.19 -7.06
C SER A 169 4.58 -7.34 -5.54
N ILE A 170 3.51 -6.88 -4.88
CA ILE A 170 3.39 -7.02 -3.42
C ILE A 170 3.30 -8.49 -2.99
N VAL A 171 2.52 -9.33 -3.69
CA VAL A 171 2.44 -10.79 -3.43
C VAL A 171 3.80 -11.43 -3.35
N GLU A 172 4.72 -11.06 -4.25
CA GLU A 172 6.07 -11.62 -4.31
C GLU A 172 6.96 -11.06 -3.20
N THR A 173 6.90 -9.75 -2.96
CA THR A 173 7.72 -9.10 -1.94
C THR A 173 7.42 -9.57 -0.52
N VAL A 174 6.15 -9.82 -0.18
CA VAL A 174 5.76 -10.36 1.13
C VAL A 174 5.76 -11.89 1.15
N ASN A 175 6.04 -12.52 0.00
CA ASN A 175 5.86 -13.94 -0.28
C ASN A 175 4.56 -14.50 0.31
N HIS A 176 3.43 -14.12 -0.30
CA HIS A 176 2.13 -14.65 0.11
C HIS A 176 1.98 -16.12 -0.30
N SER A 177 2.53 -17.00 0.55
CA SER A 177 2.70 -18.42 0.28
C SER A 177 1.39 -19.17 0.09
N ASP A 178 0.28 -18.77 0.70
CA ASP A 178 -0.98 -19.51 0.58
C ASP A 178 -1.93 -19.03 -0.52
N LEU A 179 -1.45 -18.16 -1.41
CA LEU A 179 -2.23 -17.71 -2.56
C LEU A 179 -2.33 -18.81 -3.62
N VAL A 180 -3.51 -19.44 -3.75
CA VAL A 180 -3.78 -20.45 -4.79
C VAL A 180 -4.98 -20.04 -5.63
N GLU A 181 -5.12 -20.61 -6.83
CA GLU A 181 -6.29 -20.35 -7.68
C GLU A 181 -7.58 -20.51 -6.88
N MET A 182 -8.40 -19.46 -6.84
CA MET A 182 -9.71 -19.45 -6.19
C MET A 182 -9.72 -19.67 -4.67
N HIS A 183 -8.62 -19.35 -3.96
CA HIS A 183 -8.60 -19.23 -2.49
C HIS A 183 -7.78 -18.00 -2.07
N ASN A 184 -8.03 -17.48 -0.87
CA ASN A 184 -7.24 -16.40 -0.24
C ASN A 184 -7.08 -15.17 -1.16
N MET A 185 -8.18 -14.77 -1.79
CA MET A 185 -8.27 -13.60 -2.66
C MET A 185 -9.73 -13.11 -2.73
N LEU A 186 -9.91 -11.88 -3.22
CA LEU A 186 -11.19 -11.38 -3.68
C LEU A 186 -11.12 -11.12 -5.18
N LEU A 187 -12.26 -11.27 -5.87
CA LEU A 187 -12.45 -10.66 -7.18
C LEU A 187 -13.55 -9.61 -7.11
N PHE A 188 -13.21 -8.42 -7.56
CA PHE A 188 -14.13 -7.30 -7.69
C PHE A 188 -14.47 -7.07 -9.16
N TYR A 189 -15.75 -6.94 -9.48
CA TYR A 189 -16.21 -6.49 -10.78
C TYR A 189 -16.67 -5.05 -10.69
N ASN A 190 -15.95 -4.16 -11.39
CA ASN A 190 -16.25 -2.75 -11.48
C ASN A 190 -17.33 -2.52 -12.56
N PRO A 191 -18.56 -2.09 -12.21
CA PRO A 191 -19.64 -1.87 -13.17
C PRO A 191 -19.43 -0.66 -14.09
N GLU A 192 -18.59 0.30 -13.71
CA GLU A 192 -18.34 1.51 -14.50
C GLU A 192 -17.36 1.26 -15.64
N THR A 193 -16.35 0.42 -15.40
CA THR A 193 -15.33 0.08 -16.41
C THR A 193 -15.59 -1.25 -17.09
N GLY A 194 -16.42 -2.12 -16.49
CA GLY A 194 -16.67 -3.48 -16.95
C GLY A 194 -15.50 -4.44 -16.71
N LYS A 195 -14.52 -4.07 -15.88
CA LYS A 195 -13.29 -4.83 -15.63
C LYS A 195 -13.31 -5.55 -14.29
N TRP A 196 -12.52 -6.61 -14.21
CA TRP A 196 -12.26 -7.36 -12.98
C TRP A 196 -10.91 -6.98 -12.36
N SER A 197 -10.91 -6.78 -11.04
CA SER A 197 -9.70 -6.56 -10.24
C SER A 197 -9.52 -7.71 -9.25
N GLN A 198 -8.27 -8.09 -9.00
CA GLN A 198 -7.90 -9.01 -7.93
C GLN A 198 -7.47 -8.20 -6.70
N LEU A 199 -8.09 -8.50 -5.55
CA LEU A 199 -7.81 -7.81 -4.29
C LEU A 199 -7.33 -8.82 -3.23
N PRO A 200 -6.46 -8.41 -2.28
CA PRO A 200 -5.89 -9.30 -1.29
C PRO A 200 -6.91 -9.71 -0.22
N TRP A 201 -6.85 -10.98 0.21
CA TRP A 201 -7.62 -11.46 1.35
C TRP A 201 -6.95 -12.68 1.97
N ASP A 202 -7.08 -12.82 3.30
CA ASP A 202 -6.53 -13.93 4.06
C ASP A 202 -5.01 -14.12 3.84
N VAL A 203 -4.27 -13.08 4.15
CA VAL A 203 -2.80 -13.00 3.96
C VAL A 203 -2.04 -13.51 5.19
N ASP A 204 -2.46 -14.61 5.81
CA ASP A 204 -1.90 -15.07 7.11
C ASP A 204 -0.70 -16.03 7.01
N LEU A 205 -0.28 -16.38 5.78
CA LEU A 205 0.97 -17.10 5.47
C LEU A 205 1.87 -16.20 4.61
N LEU A 206 2.70 -15.41 5.28
CA LEU A 206 3.64 -14.46 4.71
C LEU A 206 5.05 -14.66 5.24
N TYR A 207 6.02 -14.09 4.53
CA TYR A 207 7.44 -14.04 4.90
C TYR A 207 8.05 -15.43 5.12
N GLU A 208 7.66 -16.43 4.34
CA GLU A 208 8.37 -17.70 4.36
C GLU A 208 9.55 -17.65 3.38
N GLU A 209 10.74 -18.11 3.76
CA GLU A 209 11.91 -18.08 2.87
C GLU A 209 11.98 -19.33 1.97
N TYR A 210 10.92 -19.59 1.22
CA TYR A 210 10.94 -20.59 0.17
C TYR A 210 10.09 -20.16 -1.02
N ASP A 211 10.57 -20.53 -2.21
CA ASP A 211 10.05 -20.03 -3.49
C ASP A 211 8.78 -20.81 -3.90
N ARG A 212 7.65 -20.47 -3.28
CA ARG A 212 6.37 -21.14 -3.59
C ARG A 212 5.79 -20.67 -4.92
N TRP A 213 5.75 -19.36 -5.13
CA TRP A 213 5.08 -18.73 -6.29
C TRP A 213 5.99 -17.90 -7.20
N GLY A 214 7.19 -17.59 -6.70
CA GLY A 214 8.17 -16.75 -7.36
C GLY A 214 8.88 -17.45 -8.51
N PRO A 215 10.00 -16.90 -8.99
CA PRO A 215 10.54 -17.15 -10.32
C PRO A 215 10.81 -18.63 -10.66
N ASN A 216 11.13 -19.48 -9.68
CA ASN A 216 11.36 -20.90 -9.92
C ASN A 216 10.16 -21.77 -9.50
N GLY A 217 9.20 -21.25 -8.72
CA GLY A 217 7.95 -21.93 -8.36
C GLY A 217 8.17 -23.36 -7.87
N VAL A 218 9.12 -23.57 -6.96
CA VAL A 218 9.66 -24.91 -6.63
C VAL A 218 8.67 -25.79 -5.85
N GLN A 219 7.49 -25.25 -5.52
CA GLN A 219 6.38 -25.97 -4.91
C GLN A 219 5.10 -25.85 -5.76
N GLN A 220 4.83 -26.88 -6.58
CA GLN A 220 3.63 -27.75 -6.49
C GLN A 220 2.81 -28.02 -7.76
N THR A 221 2.03 -29.09 -7.62
CA THR A 221 0.93 -29.64 -8.41
C THR A 221 -0.36 -28.80 -8.42
N ILE A 222 -0.39 -27.61 -7.81
CA ILE A 222 -1.59 -26.76 -7.67
C ILE A 222 -1.33 -25.38 -8.33
N PRO A 223 -2.26 -24.85 -9.15
CA PRO A 223 -2.07 -23.55 -9.80
C PRO A 223 -2.14 -22.36 -8.82
N LEU A 224 -1.18 -21.44 -8.96
CA LEU A 224 -1.27 -20.06 -8.47
C LEU A 224 -2.42 -19.30 -9.17
N GLU A 225 -2.78 -18.13 -8.62
CA GLU A 225 -3.81 -17.26 -9.20
C GLU A 225 -3.65 -17.05 -10.72
N PRO A 226 -4.75 -16.95 -11.48
CA PRO A 226 -4.67 -17.13 -12.94
C PRO A 226 -4.45 -15.84 -13.75
N PHE A 227 -4.57 -14.64 -13.16
CA PHE A 227 -4.31 -13.38 -13.87
C PHE A 227 -2.85 -13.32 -14.33
N ARG A 228 -1.92 -13.98 -13.62
CA ARG A 228 -0.51 -14.12 -14.03
C ARG A 228 -0.31 -14.64 -15.45
N ARG A 229 -1.30 -15.35 -16.00
CA ARG A 229 -1.24 -15.89 -17.37
C ARG A 229 -1.15 -14.78 -18.42
N MET A 230 -1.62 -13.58 -18.10
CA MET A 230 -1.48 -12.42 -18.98
C MET A 230 -0.01 -12.03 -19.19
N LEU A 231 0.85 -12.29 -18.19
CA LEU A 231 2.30 -12.03 -18.25
C LEU A 231 3.04 -12.97 -19.21
N ALA A 232 2.37 -14.01 -19.75
CA ALA A 232 2.88 -14.78 -20.87
C ALA A 232 2.78 -14.02 -22.22
N ARG A 233 2.26 -12.78 -22.22
CA ARG A 233 2.28 -11.85 -23.36
C ARG A 233 3.38 -10.83 -23.11
N GLN A 234 4.29 -10.70 -24.08
CA GLN A 234 5.49 -9.89 -23.91
C GLN A 234 5.16 -8.43 -23.60
N GLU A 235 4.13 -7.87 -24.24
CA GLU A 235 3.72 -6.49 -24.06
C GLU A 235 3.25 -6.22 -22.62
N LEU A 236 2.42 -7.11 -22.07
CA LEU A 236 1.95 -7.01 -20.69
C LEU A 236 3.06 -7.32 -19.67
N ASN A 237 3.97 -8.22 -20.04
CA ASN A 237 5.12 -8.51 -19.18
C ASN A 237 6.06 -7.30 -19.08
N ILE A 238 6.37 -6.61 -20.18
CA ILE A 238 7.22 -5.40 -20.15
C ILE A 238 6.62 -4.34 -19.22
N GLU A 239 5.30 -4.14 -19.26
CA GLU A 239 4.60 -3.21 -18.38
C GLU A 239 4.65 -3.65 -16.91
N PHE A 240 4.40 -4.94 -16.64
CA PHE A 240 4.56 -5.51 -15.30
C PHE A 240 5.98 -5.30 -14.76
N GLN A 241 7.00 -5.61 -15.57
CA GLN A 241 8.40 -5.46 -15.18
C GLN A 241 8.75 -4.00 -14.90
N ALA A 242 8.22 -3.05 -15.68
CA ALA A 242 8.37 -1.63 -15.42
C ALA A 242 7.74 -1.22 -14.08
N ARG A 243 6.50 -1.64 -13.81
CA ARG A 243 5.82 -1.34 -12.53
C ARG A 243 6.52 -2.00 -11.33
N ALA A 244 6.93 -3.26 -11.46
CA ALA A 244 7.64 -3.97 -10.40
C ALA A 244 8.98 -3.30 -10.06
N ARG A 245 9.72 -2.85 -11.08
CA ARG A 245 10.96 -2.08 -10.91
C ARG A 245 10.71 -0.73 -10.25
N GLU A 246 9.67 -0.01 -10.68
CA GLU A 246 9.26 1.25 -10.07
C GLU A 246 8.93 1.09 -8.59
N LEU A 247 8.18 0.06 -8.21
CA LEU A 247 7.89 -0.23 -6.82
C LEU A 247 9.16 -0.53 -6.02
N GLN A 248 10.11 -1.25 -6.62
CA GLN A 248 11.41 -1.52 -6.02
C GLN A 248 12.25 -0.24 -5.82
N ASP A 249 12.22 0.69 -6.79
CA ASP A 249 12.95 1.96 -6.73
C ASP A 249 12.37 2.94 -5.71
N LEU A 250 11.03 2.97 -5.57
CA LEU A 250 10.32 4.05 -4.85
C LEU A 250 9.71 3.67 -3.50
N LEU A 251 9.41 2.38 -3.27
CA LEU A 251 8.72 1.95 -2.05
C LEU A 251 9.41 0.76 -1.38
N LEU A 252 9.69 -0.30 -2.12
CA LEU A 252 10.13 -1.59 -1.58
C LEU A 252 11.65 -1.64 -1.32
N ASN A 253 12.22 -0.50 -0.93
CA ASN A 253 13.65 -0.29 -0.72
C ASN A 253 13.98 -0.11 0.78
N GLN A 254 15.27 0.03 1.08
CA GLN A 254 15.78 0.16 2.47
C GLN A 254 15.47 1.52 3.12
N ASP A 255 14.75 2.39 2.42
CA ASP A 255 14.42 3.73 2.87
C ASP A 255 12.92 3.82 3.13
N GLN A 256 12.10 3.89 2.08
CA GLN A 256 10.66 4.05 2.18
C GLN A 256 9.96 2.80 2.76
N GLY A 257 10.40 1.61 2.37
CA GLY A 257 9.85 0.35 2.85
C GLY A 257 10.18 0.12 4.32
N TRP A 258 11.40 0.47 4.72
CA TRP A 258 11.82 0.41 6.11
C TRP A 258 11.07 1.42 6.97
N GLN A 259 10.86 2.64 6.48
CA GLN A 259 10.05 3.65 7.16
C GLN A 259 8.61 3.15 7.39
N MET A 260 8.02 2.46 6.42
CA MET A 260 6.69 1.86 6.58
C MET A 260 6.63 0.79 7.67
N ILE A 261 7.64 -0.08 7.72
CA ILE A 261 7.75 -1.13 8.73
C ILE A 261 7.91 -0.50 10.13
N GLU A 262 8.80 0.47 10.26
CA GLU A 262 9.05 1.17 11.53
C GLU A 262 7.82 1.92 12.03
N GLU A 263 7.09 2.57 11.13
CA GLU A 263 5.88 3.29 11.48
C GLU A 263 4.86 2.36 12.15
N TYR A 264 4.56 1.20 11.56
CA TYR A 264 3.65 0.23 12.19
C TYR A 264 4.23 -0.30 13.51
N ALA A 265 5.50 -0.71 13.50
CA ALA A 265 6.14 -1.33 14.64
C ALA A 265 6.13 -0.44 15.89
N ARG A 266 6.35 0.87 15.72
CA ARG A 266 6.34 1.87 16.81
C ARG A 266 5.04 1.85 17.62
N TYR A 267 3.89 1.57 16.99
CA TYR A 267 2.59 1.57 17.68
C TYR A 267 2.30 0.25 18.41
N VAL A 268 2.83 -0.86 17.92
CA VAL A 268 2.56 -2.19 18.50
C VAL A 268 3.65 -2.67 19.45
N GLU A 269 4.85 -2.09 19.41
CA GLU A 269 5.98 -2.46 20.25
C GLU A 269 5.64 -2.53 21.75
N PRO A 270 4.91 -1.56 22.36
CA PRO A 270 4.52 -1.64 23.77
C PRO A 270 3.62 -2.84 24.11
N PHE A 271 3.00 -3.47 23.11
CA PHE A 271 2.09 -4.61 23.26
C PHE A 271 2.72 -5.94 22.81
N ALA A 272 3.87 -5.93 22.15
CA ALA A 272 4.52 -7.14 21.65
C ALA A 272 4.92 -8.09 22.80
N ASP A 273 5.44 -7.55 23.90
CA ASP A 273 5.75 -8.31 25.11
C ASP A 273 4.49 -8.87 25.78
N VAL A 274 3.38 -8.12 25.76
CA VAL A 274 2.09 -8.57 26.30
C VAL A 274 1.60 -9.80 25.52
N ASP A 275 1.71 -9.77 24.19
CA ASP A 275 1.31 -10.90 23.34
C ASP A 275 2.18 -12.13 23.61
N ARG A 276 3.50 -11.95 23.71
CA ARG A 276 4.44 -13.03 24.07
C ARG A 276 4.07 -13.64 25.42
N ASP A 277 3.93 -12.83 26.45
CA ASP A 277 3.72 -13.30 27.82
C ASP A 277 2.37 -14.03 27.95
N MET A 278 1.36 -13.58 27.20
CA MET A 278 0.05 -14.23 27.13
C MET A 278 0.08 -15.58 26.41
N TRP A 279 0.82 -15.70 25.29
CA TRP A 279 0.64 -16.82 24.35
C TRP A 279 1.83 -17.77 24.18
N ASN A 280 3.07 -17.37 24.50
CA ASN A 280 4.26 -18.15 24.14
C ASN A 280 4.30 -19.54 24.80
N TYR A 281 3.85 -19.64 26.06
CA TYR A 281 3.76 -20.89 26.82
C TYR A 281 2.36 -21.12 27.43
N ASN A 282 1.34 -20.46 26.88
CA ASN A 282 -0.04 -20.65 27.29
C ASN A 282 -0.43 -22.14 27.21
N PRO A 283 -1.17 -22.71 28.18
CA PRO A 283 -1.66 -24.09 28.11
C PRO A 283 -2.51 -24.40 26.87
N ARG A 284 -3.06 -23.38 26.20
CA ARG A 284 -3.80 -23.50 24.93
C ARG A 284 -2.90 -23.46 23.70
N THR A 285 -1.63 -23.09 23.83
CA THR A 285 -0.64 -23.12 22.75
C THR A 285 -0.13 -24.55 22.58
N VAL A 286 -0.14 -25.06 21.34
CA VAL A 286 0.13 -26.47 21.04
C VAL A 286 1.21 -26.65 19.98
N GLY A 287 1.82 -27.83 19.98
CA GLY A 287 2.73 -28.27 18.91
C GLY A 287 3.98 -27.40 18.77
N ALA A 288 4.36 -27.14 17.52
CA ALA A 288 5.53 -26.33 17.19
C ALA A 288 5.44 -24.90 17.79
N HIS A 289 4.24 -24.38 18.06
CA HIS A 289 4.08 -23.00 18.53
C HIS A 289 4.49 -22.76 19.99
N ILE A 290 4.75 -23.80 20.79
CA ILE A 290 5.17 -23.64 22.19
C ILE A 290 6.60 -23.10 22.24
N GLY A 291 6.81 -22.01 22.98
CA GLY A 291 8.12 -21.35 23.10
C GLY A 291 8.61 -20.81 21.77
N ALA A 292 7.69 -20.39 20.90
CA ALA A 292 7.98 -20.00 19.55
C ALA A 292 8.46 -18.57 19.37
N PHE A 293 7.96 -17.68 20.22
CA PHE A 293 8.18 -16.25 20.09
C PHE A 293 9.66 -15.95 20.20
N TYR A 294 10.14 -15.14 19.25
CA TYR A 294 11.51 -14.61 19.22
C TYR A 294 12.62 -15.67 19.30
N LYS A 295 12.36 -16.91 18.87
CA LYS A 295 13.43 -17.88 18.67
C LYS A 295 14.39 -17.36 17.60
N GLU A 296 15.62 -17.12 18.02
CA GLU A 296 16.72 -16.57 17.22
C GLU A 296 16.86 -17.29 15.89
N VAL A 297 17.03 -18.62 15.92
CA VAL A 297 17.09 -19.46 14.72
C VAL A 297 15.95 -20.45 14.73
N ARG A 298 15.23 -20.57 13.60
CA ARG A 298 14.11 -21.50 13.49
C ARG A 298 13.79 -21.94 12.06
N ASN A 299 13.65 -23.26 11.88
CA ASN A 299 13.19 -23.86 10.63
C ASN A 299 11.70 -23.58 10.38
N TYR A 300 11.33 -23.37 9.11
CA TYR A 300 9.94 -23.33 8.68
C TYR A 300 9.25 -24.70 8.84
N ASP A 301 8.00 -24.69 9.31
CA ASP A 301 7.26 -25.90 9.74
C ASP A 301 7.08 -26.92 8.61
N ASN A 302 6.97 -26.43 7.37
CA ASN A 302 6.74 -27.28 6.20
C ASN A 302 8.02 -27.96 5.67
N ASN A 303 9.19 -27.68 6.27
CA ASN A 303 10.49 -28.35 6.12
C ASN A 303 10.94 -28.80 4.71
N ALA A 304 10.30 -28.32 3.65
CA ALA A 304 10.52 -28.76 2.27
C ALA A 304 11.83 -28.21 1.68
N SER A 305 12.37 -27.14 2.28
CA SER A 305 13.55 -26.44 1.79
C SER A 305 14.77 -26.51 2.73
N GLY A 306 14.61 -27.00 3.97
CA GLY A 306 15.66 -26.96 4.99
C GLY A 306 16.10 -25.53 5.39
N VAL A 307 15.27 -24.53 5.08
CA VAL A 307 15.56 -23.12 5.34
C VAL A 307 15.12 -22.74 6.76
N SER A 308 15.94 -21.90 7.39
CA SER A 308 15.73 -21.35 8.72
C SER A 308 15.65 -19.84 8.66
N ARG A 309 14.68 -19.28 9.38
CA ARG A 309 14.60 -17.86 9.71
C ARG A 309 15.56 -17.55 10.85
N THR A 310 16.38 -16.50 10.70
CA THR A 310 17.25 -16.00 11.77
C THR A 310 16.89 -14.55 12.11
N ILE A 311 16.78 -14.23 13.40
CA ILE A 311 16.58 -12.84 13.89
C ILE A 311 17.68 -12.44 14.87
N SER A 312 18.02 -11.15 14.89
CA SER A 312 18.91 -10.57 15.89
C SER A 312 18.51 -9.11 16.17
N PRO A 313 18.30 -8.71 17.44
CA PRO A 313 18.29 -9.55 18.65
C PRO A 313 17.12 -10.55 18.71
N ALA A 314 17.13 -11.49 19.65
CA ALA A 314 16.02 -12.42 19.90
C ALA A 314 14.83 -11.72 20.60
N SER A 315 14.23 -10.75 19.93
CA SER A 315 13.11 -9.92 20.41
C SER A 315 12.21 -9.46 19.25
N PHE A 316 11.22 -8.60 19.54
CA PHE A 316 10.41 -7.94 18.52
C PHE A 316 11.26 -7.08 17.57
N GLU A 317 12.27 -6.38 18.09
CA GLU A 317 13.24 -5.62 17.27
C GLU A 317 13.93 -6.50 16.22
N GLY A 318 14.32 -7.73 16.58
CA GLY A 318 14.90 -8.65 15.59
C GLY A 318 13.90 -9.11 14.53
N MET A 319 12.60 -9.18 14.85
CA MET A 319 11.57 -9.44 13.84
C MET A 319 11.41 -8.25 12.89
N ILE A 320 11.44 -7.02 13.40
CA ILE A 320 11.42 -5.79 12.60
C ILE A 320 12.59 -5.79 11.61
N ASN A 321 13.81 -6.01 12.11
CA ASN A 321 15.03 -6.05 11.29
C ASN A 321 14.96 -7.13 10.22
N TRP A 322 14.47 -8.32 10.58
CA TRP A 322 14.33 -9.40 9.62
C TRP A 322 13.28 -9.11 8.54
N VAL A 323 12.11 -8.53 8.87
CA VAL A 323 11.12 -8.16 7.84
C VAL A 323 11.66 -7.08 6.91
N LYS A 324 12.37 -6.08 7.45
CA LYS A 324 13.07 -5.05 6.67
C LYS A 324 14.04 -5.65 5.65
N GLU A 325 14.85 -6.59 6.09
CA GLU A 325 15.78 -7.30 5.21
C GLU A 325 15.02 -8.14 4.20
N PHE A 326 14.01 -8.92 4.63
CA PHE A 326 13.23 -9.81 3.78
C PHE A 326 12.62 -9.10 2.56
N THR A 327 12.00 -7.94 2.76
CA THR A 327 11.21 -7.25 1.73
C THR A 327 12.03 -6.41 0.75
N THR A 328 13.34 -6.25 0.97
CA THR A 328 14.19 -5.36 0.17
C THR A 328 15.27 -6.13 -0.59
N LEU A 329 15.89 -5.49 -1.59
CA LEU A 329 17.00 -6.10 -2.33
C LEU A 329 18.09 -6.60 -1.37
N GLY A 330 18.57 -7.81 -1.62
CA GLY A 330 19.46 -8.57 -0.73
C GLY A 330 18.73 -9.60 0.13
N GLY A 331 17.45 -9.38 0.46
CA GLY A 331 16.59 -10.34 1.17
C GLY A 331 15.76 -11.23 0.25
N PHE A 332 15.04 -12.18 0.84
CA PHE A 332 14.30 -13.20 0.09
C PHE A 332 13.24 -12.60 -0.83
N GLY A 333 12.27 -11.86 -0.29
CA GLY A 333 11.15 -11.30 -1.05
C GLY A 333 11.59 -10.25 -2.08
N GLY A 334 12.51 -9.36 -1.70
CA GLY A 334 13.07 -8.36 -2.62
C GLY A 334 13.82 -8.99 -3.80
N ASN A 335 14.66 -10.01 -3.55
CA ASN A 335 15.36 -10.72 -4.63
C ASN A 335 14.40 -11.49 -5.55
N GLN A 336 13.30 -12.03 -5.00
CA GLN A 336 12.30 -12.73 -5.80
C GLN A 336 11.61 -11.76 -6.78
N LEU A 337 11.26 -10.56 -6.31
CA LEU A 337 10.72 -9.50 -7.16
C LEU A 337 11.74 -9.06 -8.22
N GLU A 338 13.01 -8.90 -7.85
CA GLU A 338 14.11 -8.57 -8.77
C GLU A 338 14.20 -9.54 -9.94
N VAL A 339 14.16 -10.85 -9.66
CA VAL A 339 14.23 -11.85 -10.73
C VAL A 339 13.04 -11.75 -11.68
N LEU A 340 11.85 -11.40 -11.19
CA LEU A 340 10.66 -11.26 -12.04
C LEU A 340 10.73 -10.04 -12.95
N TYR A 341 11.28 -8.92 -12.47
CA TYR A 341 11.44 -7.73 -13.30
C TYR A 341 12.74 -7.68 -14.10
N ALA A 342 13.70 -8.58 -13.84
CA ALA A 342 14.99 -8.58 -14.49
C ALA A 342 14.86 -8.58 -16.02
N ASP A 343 15.42 -7.54 -16.65
CA ASP A 343 15.45 -7.38 -18.10
C ASP A 343 16.73 -6.63 -18.46
N ALA A 344 17.64 -7.30 -19.18
CA ALA A 344 18.92 -6.74 -19.59
C ALA A 344 18.83 -5.81 -20.80
N ALA A 345 17.64 -5.67 -21.39
CA ALA A 345 17.38 -4.80 -22.53
C ALA A 345 16.75 -3.46 -22.12
N ILE A 346 16.61 -3.15 -20.83
CA ILE A 346 16.15 -1.81 -20.41
C ILE A 346 17.20 -0.74 -20.72
N PRO A 347 16.79 0.53 -20.92
CA PRO A 347 17.72 1.65 -20.97
C PRO A 347 18.54 1.80 -19.68
N ASP A 348 19.73 2.37 -19.79
CA ASP A 348 20.58 2.68 -18.64
C ASP A 348 19.87 3.69 -17.72
N THR A 349 20.02 3.53 -16.41
CA THR A 349 19.45 4.46 -15.42
C THR A 349 20.01 5.88 -15.63
N PRO A 350 19.16 6.90 -15.90
CA PRO A 350 19.63 8.26 -16.06
C PRO A 350 20.11 8.86 -14.73
N THR A 351 20.95 9.89 -14.80
CA THR A 351 21.27 10.72 -13.62
C THR A 351 20.45 12.01 -13.63
N ILE A 352 20.25 12.61 -12.47
CA ILE A 352 19.54 13.88 -12.29
C ILE A 352 20.41 14.86 -11.49
N ASN A 353 20.37 16.14 -11.86
CA ASN A 353 21.07 17.23 -11.16
C ASN A 353 20.12 18.42 -10.98
N TYR A 354 20.26 19.14 -9.87
CA TYR A 354 19.51 20.38 -9.63
C TYR A 354 20.27 21.59 -10.19
N LEU A 355 19.55 22.47 -10.89
CA LEU A 355 20.08 23.67 -11.54
C LEU A 355 19.55 24.99 -10.94
N GLY A 356 18.54 24.92 -10.07
CA GLY A 356 17.90 26.11 -9.51
C GLY A 356 18.71 26.83 -8.41
N GLY A 357 18.11 27.86 -7.85
CA GLY A 357 18.65 28.69 -6.78
C GLY A 357 18.94 27.92 -5.48
N VAL A 358 19.87 28.46 -4.69
CA VAL A 358 20.20 27.94 -3.35
C VAL A 358 18.96 28.01 -2.45
N GLY A 359 18.70 26.94 -1.71
CA GLY A 359 17.55 26.86 -0.80
C GLY A 359 16.28 26.30 -1.44
N TYR A 360 16.37 25.75 -2.65
CA TYR A 360 15.26 25.12 -3.38
C TYR A 360 13.99 25.98 -3.46
N PRO A 361 14.07 27.22 -3.99
CA PRO A 361 12.89 28.07 -4.15
C PRO A 361 11.82 27.35 -4.95
N ILE A 362 10.57 27.36 -4.45
CA ILE A 362 9.46 26.69 -5.11
C ILE A 362 9.23 27.15 -6.56
N ASP A 363 9.64 28.37 -6.91
CA ASP A 363 9.51 28.97 -8.24
C ASP A 363 10.73 28.77 -9.15
N ASP A 364 11.74 28.00 -8.70
CA ASP A 364 12.98 27.74 -9.44
C ASP A 364 13.44 26.27 -9.31
N LEU A 365 12.49 25.34 -9.22
CA LEU A 365 12.80 23.91 -9.16
C LEU A 365 13.12 23.33 -10.55
N THR A 366 14.33 23.63 -11.04
CA THR A 366 14.83 23.15 -12.34
C THR A 366 15.84 22.03 -12.19
N PHE A 367 15.64 20.95 -12.96
CA PHE A 367 16.49 19.75 -12.96
C PHE A 367 17.03 19.45 -14.34
N GLN A 368 18.18 18.77 -14.39
CA GLN A 368 18.82 18.31 -15.62
C GLN A 368 19.11 16.81 -15.57
N THR A 369 18.87 16.10 -16.66
CA THR A 369 19.15 14.67 -16.81
C THR A 369 20.42 14.42 -17.65
N SER A 370 21.04 13.25 -17.49
CA SER A 370 22.01 12.73 -18.46
C SER A 370 21.39 12.48 -19.83
N SER A 371 22.22 12.30 -20.86
CA SER A 371 21.78 11.78 -22.16
C SER A 371 21.17 10.39 -22.04
N PHE A 372 20.24 10.06 -22.93
CA PHE A 372 19.72 8.70 -23.10
C PHE A 372 20.83 7.73 -23.55
N SER A 373 20.84 6.55 -22.94
CA SER A 373 21.74 5.43 -23.26
C SER A 373 20.95 4.13 -23.12
N ASP A 374 21.11 3.24 -24.08
CA ASP A 374 20.38 1.98 -24.14
C ASP A 374 21.23 0.89 -24.78
N PRO A 375 21.26 -0.35 -24.26
CA PRO A 375 21.96 -1.47 -24.89
C PRO A 375 21.57 -1.75 -26.34
N GLN A 376 20.37 -1.36 -26.80
CA GLN A 376 19.99 -1.49 -28.22
C GLN A 376 20.44 -0.29 -29.09
N GLY A 377 20.99 0.74 -28.46
CA GLY A 377 21.63 1.90 -29.08
C GLY A 377 20.79 3.17 -28.91
N ASN A 378 21.44 4.30 -28.66
CA ASN A 378 20.80 5.57 -28.25
C ASN A 378 19.74 6.14 -29.24
N GLY A 379 19.60 5.58 -30.44
CA GLY A 379 18.53 5.92 -31.37
C GLY A 379 17.18 5.28 -31.03
N SER A 380 17.11 4.38 -30.05
CA SER A 380 15.90 3.71 -29.58
C SER A 380 15.09 4.54 -28.59
N PHE A 381 15.44 5.80 -28.32
CA PHE A 381 14.68 6.63 -27.39
C PHE A 381 13.20 6.68 -27.77
N GLY A 382 12.33 6.23 -26.86
CA GLY A 382 10.89 6.23 -27.02
C GLY A 382 10.21 7.38 -26.26
N ALA A 383 10.55 7.54 -24.97
CA ALA A 383 10.00 8.59 -24.12
C ALA A 383 10.88 8.87 -22.90
N MET A 384 10.56 9.93 -22.15
CA MET A 384 11.08 10.16 -20.80
C MET A 384 9.98 10.66 -19.88
N GLU A 385 10.20 10.55 -18.59
CA GLU A 385 9.24 11.02 -17.58
C GLU A 385 9.98 11.57 -16.37
N TRP A 386 9.45 12.68 -15.84
CA TRP A 386 9.89 13.31 -14.61
C TRP A 386 8.80 13.18 -13.56
N ARG A 387 9.20 12.99 -12.31
CA ARG A 387 8.29 12.97 -11.16
C ARG A 387 8.83 13.74 -9.99
N VAL A 388 7.91 14.20 -9.15
CA VAL A 388 8.18 14.63 -7.79
C VAL A 388 7.24 13.90 -6.84
N GLY A 389 7.80 13.26 -5.82
CA GLY A 389 7.06 12.70 -4.69
C GLY A 389 7.34 13.50 -3.42
N GLU A 390 6.32 13.71 -2.60
CA GLU A 390 6.51 14.22 -1.24
C GLU A 390 6.96 13.08 -0.31
N ILE A 391 7.74 13.40 0.70
CA ILE A 391 8.15 12.46 1.74
C ILE A 391 8.00 13.09 3.13
N SER A 392 7.69 12.26 4.12
CA SER A 392 7.88 12.67 5.51
C SER A 392 9.35 12.62 5.89
N ASP A 393 9.96 13.79 6.11
CA ASP A 393 11.35 13.95 6.54
C ASP A 393 11.42 14.75 7.86
N PRO A 394 11.95 14.19 8.96
CA PRO A 394 12.12 14.91 10.23
C PRO A 394 12.94 16.20 10.17
N ALA A 395 13.71 16.43 9.10
CA ALA A 395 14.43 17.68 8.88
C ALA A 395 13.56 18.78 8.26
N ALA A 396 12.40 18.45 7.69
CA ALA A 396 11.48 19.38 7.06
C ALA A 396 10.69 20.20 8.11
N PRO A 397 10.55 21.53 7.95
CA PRO A 397 9.71 22.34 8.83
C PRO A 397 8.26 21.88 8.96
N SER A 398 7.68 21.27 7.93
CA SER A 398 6.30 20.76 7.95
C SER A 398 6.13 19.39 8.61
N TYR A 399 7.22 18.74 9.02
CA TYR A 399 7.16 17.41 9.60
C TYR A 399 6.38 17.37 10.92
N ASP A 400 5.36 16.50 10.95
CA ASP A 400 4.62 16.16 12.16
C ASP A 400 4.64 14.64 12.37
N ALA A 401 5.20 14.18 13.49
CA ALA A 401 5.26 12.75 13.82
C ALA A 401 3.88 12.15 14.19
N ALA A 402 2.87 13.01 14.40
CA ALA A 402 1.51 12.64 14.75
C ALA A 402 0.58 12.44 13.54
N VAL A 403 1.05 12.65 12.31
CA VAL A 403 0.28 12.41 11.09
C VAL A 403 0.81 11.19 10.31
N PRO A 404 0.00 10.60 9.41
CA PRO A 404 0.45 9.54 8.51
C PRO A 404 1.71 9.88 7.74
N THR A 405 2.61 8.90 7.65
CA THR A 405 3.81 9.01 6.81
C THR A 405 3.40 9.17 5.35
N ILE A 406 4.01 10.15 4.69
CA ILE A 406 3.91 10.36 3.25
C ILE A 406 5.07 9.61 2.58
N TYR A 407 4.73 8.76 1.61
CA TYR A 407 5.69 7.94 0.88
C TYR A 407 5.91 8.44 -0.54
N GLU A 408 7.16 8.41 -0.98
CA GLU A 408 7.62 8.91 -2.28
C GLU A 408 6.85 8.32 -3.47
N ILE A 409 6.39 7.06 -3.36
CA ILE A 409 5.66 6.35 -4.41
C ILE A 409 4.41 7.10 -4.91
N ASN A 410 3.76 7.88 -4.03
CA ASN A 410 2.65 8.73 -4.39
C ASN A 410 3.18 10.06 -4.90
N ALA A 411 3.20 10.20 -6.23
CA ALA A 411 3.66 11.43 -6.86
C ALA A 411 2.66 12.57 -6.59
N ILE A 412 3.19 13.75 -6.29
CA ILE A 412 2.42 15.00 -6.24
C ILE A 412 2.44 15.71 -7.61
N TRP A 413 3.43 15.39 -8.44
CA TRP A 413 3.57 15.92 -9.79
C TRP A 413 4.29 14.92 -10.68
N GLU A 414 3.79 14.77 -11.90
CA GLU A 414 4.41 13.98 -12.97
C GLU A 414 4.31 14.74 -14.30
N SER A 415 5.33 14.63 -15.15
CA SER A 415 5.27 15.22 -16.48
C SER A 415 4.35 14.46 -17.45
N GLY A 416 3.99 13.22 -17.09
CA GLY A 416 3.55 12.20 -18.04
C GLY A 416 4.67 11.80 -19.01
N GLU A 417 4.34 10.91 -19.96
CA GLU A 417 5.29 10.48 -20.99
C GLU A 417 5.60 11.61 -21.99
N LEU A 418 6.86 12.04 -22.02
CA LEU A 418 7.38 13.00 -22.97
C LEU A 418 8.04 12.26 -24.14
N ALA A 419 7.43 12.31 -25.31
CA ALA A 419 7.92 11.63 -26.52
C ALA A 419 9.21 12.26 -27.12
N GLY A 420 9.60 13.45 -26.66
CA GLY A 420 10.82 14.14 -27.07
C GLY A 420 11.82 14.22 -25.94
N PHE A 421 13.10 13.98 -26.24
CA PHE A 421 14.16 14.17 -25.26
C PHE A 421 14.34 15.66 -24.95
N GLY A 422 14.12 16.02 -23.68
CA GLY A 422 14.47 17.30 -23.10
C GLY A 422 15.43 17.08 -21.94
N ASP A 423 16.62 17.68 -21.99
CA ASP A 423 17.62 17.46 -20.95
C ASP A 423 17.29 18.19 -19.64
N GLN A 424 16.32 19.10 -19.65
CA GLN A 424 15.91 19.88 -18.47
C GLN A 424 14.39 19.91 -18.28
N MET A 425 13.98 20.04 -17.02
CA MET A 425 12.60 20.19 -16.61
C MET A 425 12.50 21.15 -15.43
N THR A 426 11.56 22.09 -15.49
CA THR A 426 11.17 22.94 -14.37
C THR A 426 9.85 22.45 -13.80
N VAL A 427 9.85 22.09 -12.52
CA VAL A 427 8.66 21.63 -11.82
C VAL A 427 7.75 22.83 -11.52
N PRO A 428 6.44 22.74 -11.80
CA PRO A 428 5.48 23.79 -11.45
C PRO A 428 5.40 24.06 -9.95
N ALA A 429 5.49 25.34 -9.56
CA ALA A 429 5.46 25.77 -8.17
C ALA A 429 4.12 25.48 -7.46
N ASP A 430 3.01 25.40 -8.21
CA ASP A 430 1.67 25.15 -7.68
C ASP A 430 1.47 23.72 -7.17
N SER A 431 2.43 22.83 -7.48
CA SER A 431 2.45 21.45 -6.99
C SER A 431 3.27 21.29 -5.70
N ILE A 432 3.92 22.36 -5.22
CA ILE A 432 4.94 22.31 -4.17
C ILE A 432 4.63 23.30 -3.05
N GLU A 433 4.77 22.87 -1.80
CA GLU A 433 4.55 23.69 -0.61
C GLU A 433 5.88 24.01 0.10
N VAL A 434 6.04 25.25 0.54
CA VAL A 434 7.25 25.69 1.27
C VAL A 434 7.37 24.94 2.60
N GLY A 435 8.58 24.47 2.91
CA GLY A 435 8.88 23.77 4.17
C GLY A 435 8.62 22.27 4.14
N HIS A 436 8.10 21.73 3.03
CA HIS A 436 7.90 20.30 2.82
C HIS A 436 9.12 19.66 2.13
N ALA A 437 9.29 18.35 2.34
CA ALA A 437 10.37 17.58 1.74
C ALA A 437 9.89 16.79 0.52
N TYR A 438 10.70 16.83 -0.53
CA TYR A 438 10.37 16.25 -1.83
C TYR A 438 11.55 15.49 -2.41
N ARG A 439 11.25 14.57 -3.33
CA ARG A 439 12.22 13.89 -4.17
C ARG A 439 11.85 14.00 -5.63
N ALA A 440 12.77 14.56 -6.42
CA ALA A 440 12.66 14.61 -7.87
C ALA A 440 13.43 13.46 -8.51
N ARG A 441 12.84 12.83 -9.54
CA ARG A 441 13.46 11.75 -10.32
C ARG A 441 13.10 11.85 -11.80
N VAL A 442 13.92 11.18 -12.62
CA VAL A 442 13.70 11.01 -14.05
C VAL A 442 13.90 9.55 -14.44
N ARG A 443 13.12 9.05 -15.40
CA ARG A 443 13.33 7.77 -16.08
C ARG A 443 13.19 7.91 -17.58
N MET A 444 13.69 6.95 -18.34
CA MET A 444 13.63 6.96 -19.81
C MET A 444 13.13 5.62 -20.34
N LYS A 445 12.44 5.67 -21.47
CA LYS A 445 11.82 4.54 -22.16
C LYS A 445 12.46 4.36 -23.52
N ASP A 446 12.71 3.12 -23.92
CA ASP A 446 13.04 2.81 -25.31
C ASP A 446 11.78 2.64 -26.19
N ASP A 447 11.99 2.46 -27.49
CA ASP A 447 10.96 2.24 -28.51
C ASP A 447 10.33 0.83 -28.46
N SER A 448 10.87 -0.06 -27.62
CA SER A 448 10.29 -1.36 -27.30
C SER A 448 9.29 -1.29 -26.13
N GLY A 449 9.22 -0.14 -25.45
CA GLY A 449 8.33 0.16 -24.36
C GLY A 449 8.90 -0.13 -22.96
N ARG A 450 10.19 -0.45 -22.85
CA ARG A 450 10.84 -0.73 -21.57
C ARG A 450 11.28 0.56 -20.90
N TRP A 451 10.94 0.68 -19.63
CA TRP A 451 11.44 1.76 -18.78
C TRP A 451 12.75 1.37 -18.11
N SER A 452 13.68 2.34 -18.02
CA SER A 452 14.82 2.29 -17.12
C SER A 452 14.36 2.23 -15.65
N HIS A 453 15.31 2.04 -14.73
CA HIS A 453 15.07 2.44 -13.35
C HIS A 453 14.81 3.95 -13.27
N TRP A 454 14.13 4.38 -12.21
CA TRP A 454 14.16 5.78 -11.82
C TRP A 454 15.59 6.17 -11.41
N SER A 455 16.01 7.40 -11.73
CA SER A 455 17.27 7.95 -11.25
C SER A 455 17.35 7.91 -9.72
N GLU A 456 18.55 7.98 -9.17
CA GLU A 456 18.72 8.40 -7.77
C GLU A 456 17.98 9.73 -7.52
N PRO A 457 17.40 9.95 -6.32
CA PRO A 457 16.59 11.12 -6.07
C PRO A 457 17.46 12.36 -5.84
N ILE A 458 16.99 13.52 -6.29
CA ILE A 458 17.34 14.79 -5.62
C ILE A 458 16.33 15.00 -4.50
N GLN A 459 16.75 14.78 -3.25
CA GLN A 459 15.96 15.14 -2.07
C GLN A 459 16.19 16.61 -1.72
N LEU A 460 15.09 17.33 -1.48
CA LEU A 460 15.09 18.75 -1.17
C LEU A 460 14.02 19.10 -0.14
N ILE A 461 14.23 20.21 0.57
CA ILE A 461 13.19 20.89 1.35
C ILE A 461 12.88 22.18 0.60
N ALA A 462 11.64 22.34 0.18
CA ALA A 462 11.20 23.48 -0.61
C ALA A 462 11.31 24.79 0.19
N GLY A 463 11.96 25.79 -0.41
CA GLY A 463 12.15 27.11 0.17
C GLY A 463 11.25 28.18 -0.45
N GLU A 464 11.23 29.35 0.17
CA GLU A 464 10.47 30.51 -0.31
C GLU A 464 10.82 30.88 -1.75
N ALA A 465 9.81 31.33 -2.50
CA ALA A 465 9.99 31.83 -3.86
C ALA A 465 11.00 33.00 -3.90
N ILE A 466 11.87 33.03 -4.91
CA ILE A 466 12.83 34.15 -5.11
C ILE A 466 12.19 35.30 -5.89
N GLY A 467 11.24 35.00 -6.77
CA GLY A 467 10.53 35.99 -7.58
C GLY A 467 9.51 36.79 -6.76
N PRO A 468 9.19 38.05 -7.16
CA PRO A 468 8.09 38.76 -6.56
C PRO A 468 6.78 38.06 -6.96
N ALA A 469 6.18 37.30 -6.04
CA ALA A 469 4.78 36.87 -6.15
C ALA A 469 3.84 38.05 -6.46
N ALA A 470 4.26 39.28 -6.13
CA ALA A 470 3.55 40.53 -6.35
C ALA A 470 3.37 40.96 -7.83
N ASP A 471 4.26 40.61 -8.77
CA ASP A 471 4.17 41.14 -10.14
C ASP A 471 3.00 40.50 -10.92
N GLY A 472 2.65 39.27 -10.56
CA GLY A 472 1.54 38.48 -11.12
C GLY A 472 0.28 38.46 -10.26
N LEU A 473 0.35 38.84 -8.98
CA LEU A 473 -0.84 38.90 -8.13
C LEU A 473 -1.85 39.87 -8.74
N ARG A 474 -2.98 39.33 -9.19
CA ARG A 474 -4.15 40.09 -9.61
C ARG A 474 -5.26 39.71 -8.65
N ILE A 475 -5.61 40.62 -7.75
CA ILE A 475 -6.91 40.57 -7.08
C ILE A 475 -7.91 41.04 -8.13
N THR A 476 -8.52 40.10 -8.86
CA THR A 476 -9.50 40.43 -9.92
C THR A 476 -10.90 40.66 -9.36
N GLU A 477 -11.18 40.11 -8.17
CA GLU A 477 -12.48 40.19 -7.52
C GLU A 477 -12.29 40.17 -6.00
N ILE A 478 -13.06 41.01 -5.30
CA ILE A 478 -13.16 41.00 -3.84
C ILE A 478 -14.62 40.68 -3.54
N MET A 479 -14.87 39.51 -2.95
CA MET A 479 -16.20 39.16 -2.44
C MET A 479 -16.39 39.89 -1.10
N TYR A 480 -16.72 41.18 -1.18
CA TYR A 480 -17.03 41.99 -0.01
C TYR A 480 -18.41 41.57 0.52
N HIS A 481 -18.47 41.04 1.74
CA HIS A 481 -19.73 40.78 2.42
C HIS A 481 -20.06 41.98 3.32
N PRO A 482 -20.87 42.95 2.86
CA PRO A 482 -21.24 44.11 3.66
C PRO A 482 -21.88 43.71 4.99
N ALA A 483 -21.70 44.57 5.99
CA ALA A 483 -22.50 44.48 7.20
C ALA A 483 -23.97 44.82 6.85
N GLY A 484 -24.92 44.26 7.60
CA GLY A 484 -26.32 44.62 7.42
C GLY A 484 -26.59 46.12 7.70
N PRO A 485 -27.66 46.69 7.13
CA PRO A 485 -27.96 48.11 7.26
C PRO A 485 -28.13 48.55 8.71
N THR A 486 -27.61 49.74 9.01
CA THR A 486 -27.74 50.39 10.31
C THR A 486 -29.15 50.93 10.53
N ALA A 487 -29.49 51.25 11.79
CA ALA A 487 -30.80 51.82 12.13
C ALA A 487 -31.08 53.17 11.43
N ASP A 488 -30.04 53.97 11.18
CA ASP A 488 -30.16 55.24 10.48
C ASP A 488 -30.42 55.03 8.97
N GLU A 489 -29.83 53.99 8.37
CA GLU A 489 -30.06 53.61 6.96
C GLU A 489 -31.47 53.03 6.76
N LEU A 490 -31.94 52.18 7.68
CA LEU A 490 -33.31 51.67 7.66
C LEU A 490 -34.36 52.76 7.92
N ALA A 491 -33.98 53.87 8.55
CA ALA A 491 -34.85 55.04 8.70
C ALA A 491 -35.01 55.83 7.38
N VAL A 492 -34.07 55.67 6.44
CA VAL A 492 -34.16 56.23 5.08
C VAL A 492 -34.98 55.31 4.18
N ASP A 493 -34.65 54.01 4.17
CA ASP A 493 -35.43 52.99 3.47
C ASP A 493 -35.45 51.68 4.26
N ALA A 494 -36.65 51.29 4.70
CA ALA A 494 -36.84 50.09 5.50
C ALA A 494 -36.67 48.78 4.71
N THR A 495 -36.52 48.85 3.38
CA THR A 495 -36.31 47.65 2.55
C THR A 495 -34.85 47.30 2.33
N PHE A 496 -33.90 48.10 2.82
CA PHE A 496 -32.49 47.82 2.61
C PHE A 496 -32.08 46.45 3.20
N THR A 497 -31.33 45.69 2.42
CA THR A 497 -30.65 44.46 2.82
C THR A 497 -29.14 44.68 2.82
N ALA A 498 -28.36 43.67 3.26
CA ALA A 498 -26.91 43.74 3.16
C ALA A 498 -26.46 43.90 1.70
N ASP A 499 -27.13 43.19 0.78
CA ASP A 499 -26.83 43.18 -0.65
C ASP A 499 -26.92 44.58 -1.30
N ASP A 500 -27.73 45.50 -0.74
CA ASP A 500 -27.83 46.89 -1.22
C ASP A 500 -26.56 47.72 -0.95
N PHE A 501 -25.60 47.17 -0.19
CA PHE A 501 -24.30 47.77 0.12
C PHE A 501 -23.13 46.96 -0.46
N GLU A 502 -23.38 46.03 -1.37
CA GLU A 502 -22.33 45.46 -2.22
C GLU A 502 -21.97 46.48 -3.32
N PHE A 503 -20.67 46.78 -3.48
CA PHE A 503 -20.16 47.78 -4.44
C PHE A 503 -19.32 47.16 -5.55
#